data_AF-A0A090S5I0-F1
#
_entry.id   AF-A0A090S5I0-F1
#
_cell.length_a   1.000
_cell.length_b   1.000
_cell.length_c   1.000
_cell.angle_alpha   90.00
_cell.angle_beta   90.00
_cell.angle_gamma   90.00
#
_symmetry.space_group_name_H-M   'P 1'
#
loop_
_entity.id
_entity.type
_entity.pdbx_description
1 polymer ?
#
loop_
_entity_poly.entity_id
_entity_poly.type
_entity_poly.pdbx_seq_one_letter_code
_entity_poly.pdbx_strand_id
1 'polypeptide(L)' 'MMMILEVVLKRNTDGSLVDLDEIIERVDYEVTKPAIQFTIRRMIEHGVIEKAGRDSRRGRARTTFRVTELGYEVVKVTT' A
#
# COMPACT_ATOMS: atom_id res chain seq x y z
N MET A 1 14.71 5.36 -1.97
CA MET A 1 13.82 5.42 -0.81
C MET A 1 12.40 5.34 -1.31
N MET A 2 11.78 4.16 -1.32
CA MET A 2 10.39 4.00 -1.75
C MET A 2 9.49 3.78 -0.53
N MET A 3 8.62 4.74 -0.25
CA MET A 3 7.69 4.68 0.89
C MET A 3 6.46 3.82 0.57
N ILE A 4 5.78 3.29 1.60
CA ILE A 4 4.55 2.50 1.45
C ILE A 4 3.52 3.21 0.56
N LEU A 5 3.32 4.51 0.76
CA LEU A 5 2.36 5.31 -0.02
C LEU A 5 2.70 5.32 -1.52
N GLU A 6 3.99 5.41 -1.86
CA GLU A 6 4.47 5.39 -3.23
C GLU A 6 4.29 4.01 -3.86
N VAL A 7 4.46 2.92 -3.08
CA VAL A 7 4.20 1.56 -3.57
C VAL A 7 2.73 1.38 -3.92
N VAL A 8 1.83 1.82 -3.04
CA VAL A 8 0.38 1.73 -3.26
C VAL A 8 -0.05 2.61 -4.43
N LEU A 9 0.58 3.78 -4.60
CA LEU A 9 0.35 4.70 -5.71
C LEU A 9 0.77 4.11 -7.05
N LYS A 10 1.96 3.51 -7.13
CA LYS A 10 2.53 2.96 -8.37
C LYS A 10 1.74 1.77 -8.92
N ARG A 11 1.04 1.02 -8.06
CA ARG A 11 0.32 -0.21 -8.41
C ARG A 11 1.27 -1.28 -8.99
N ASN A 12 0.70 -2.41 -9.40
CA ASN A 12 1.41 -3.44 -10.16
C ASN A 12 1.61 -3.00 -11.63
N THR A 13 2.52 -3.66 -12.34
CA THR A 13 2.84 -3.37 -13.75
C THR A 13 1.65 -3.56 -14.69
N ASP A 14 0.71 -4.43 -14.34
CA ASP A 14 -0.55 -4.67 -15.05
C ASP A 14 -1.66 -3.68 -14.65
N GLY A 15 -1.36 -2.71 -13.79
CA GLY A 15 -2.31 -1.73 -13.27
C GLY A 15 -3.19 -2.22 -12.11
N SER A 16 -3.06 -3.50 -11.70
CA SER A 16 -3.77 -4.04 -10.55
C SER A 16 -3.27 -3.45 -9.23
N LEU A 17 -4.13 -3.43 -8.22
CA LEU A 17 -3.78 -2.92 -6.89
C LEU A 17 -2.78 -3.84 -6.19
N VAL A 18 -2.12 -3.31 -5.16
CA VAL A 18 -1.10 -4.07 -4.40
C VAL A 18 -1.68 -4.68 -3.12
N ASP A 19 -1.15 -5.84 -2.74
CA ASP A 19 -1.41 -6.44 -1.44
C ASP A 19 -0.27 -6.24 -0.43
N LEU A 20 -0.46 -6.70 0.81
CA LEU A 20 0.52 -6.53 1.89
C LEU A 20 1.89 -7.16 1.58
N ASP A 21 1.91 -8.39 1.04
CA ASP A 21 3.18 -9.10 0.80
C ASP A 21 3.93 -8.38 -0.34
N GLU A 22 3.19 -7.96 -1.36
CA GLU A 22 3.67 -7.14 -2.47
C GLU A 22 4.19 -5.75 -2.09
N ILE A 23 3.67 -5.15 -1.00
CA ILE A 23 4.21 -3.92 -0.44
C ILE A 23 5.55 -4.20 0.27
N ILE A 24 5.61 -5.27 1.07
CA ILE A 24 6.83 -5.67 1.80
C ILE A 24 7.99 -5.94 0.84
N GLU A 25 7.72 -6.59 -0.30
CA GLU A 25 8.72 -6.91 -1.32
C GLU A 25 9.34 -5.67 -2.01
N ARG A 26 8.68 -4.51 -1.91
CA ARG A 26 9.01 -3.33 -2.71
C ARG A 26 9.52 -2.13 -1.92
N VAL A 27 9.21 -2.06 -0.63
CA VAL A 27 9.81 -1.04 0.24
C VAL A 27 11.32 -1.30 0.35
N ASP A 28 12.12 -0.25 0.34
CA ASP A 28 13.59 -0.37 0.31
C ASP A 28 14.26 -0.28 1.68
N TYR A 29 13.52 -0.66 2.72
CA TYR A 29 13.99 -0.74 4.10
C TYR A 29 13.58 -2.06 4.74
N GLU A 30 14.42 -2.57 5.64
CA GLU A 30 14.08 -3.76 6.41
C GLU A 30 12.89 -3.48 7.33
N VAL A 31 11.83 -4.28 7.21
CA VAL A 31 10.64 -4.13 8.02
C VAL A 31 10.01 -5.49 8.32
N THR A 32 9.55 -5.64 9.55
CA THR A 32 8.79 -6.82 9.93
C THR A 32 7.35 -6.71 9.45
N LYS A 33 6.74 -7.85 9.14
CA LYS A 33 5.33 -7.90 8.74
C LYS A 33 4.36 -7.25 9.76
N PRO A 34 4.53 -7.39 11.10
CA PRO A 34 3.71 -6.67 12.06
C PRO A 34 3.91 -5.15 12.02
N ALA A 35 5.14 -4.67 11.85
CA ALA A 35 5.44 -3.24 11.81
C ALA A 35 4.79 -2.57 10.59
N ILE A 36 4.91 -3.17 9.40
CA ILE A 36 4.28 -2.61 8.19
C ILE A 36 2.75 -2.67 8.27
N GLN A 37 2.17 -3.70 8.89
CA GLN A 37 0.73 -3.79 9.13
C GLN A 37 0.23 -2.69 10.05
N PHE A 38 1.00 -2.35 11.09
CA PHE A 38 0.70 -1.23 11.97
C PHE A 38 0.73 0.10 11.18
N THR A 39 1.74 0.32 10.36
CA THR A 39 1.84 1.51 9.52
C THR A 39 0.68 1.62 8.52
N ILE A 40 0.34 0.53 7.82
CA ILE A 40 -0.80 0.49 6.90
C ILE A 40 -2.11 0.80 7.63
N ARG A 41 -2.35 0.25 8.82
CA ARG A 41 -3.54 0.58 9.63
C ARG A 41 -3.60 2.06 9.95
N ARG A 42 -2.50 2.63 10.42
CA ARG A 42 -2.40 4.07 10.71
C ARG A 42 -2.68 4.90 9.45
N MET A 43 -2.13 4.53 8.30
CA MET A 43 -2.40 5.22 7.04
C MET A 43 -3.87 5.16 6.61
N ILE A 44 -4.55 4.03 6.88
CA ILE A 44 -6.00 3.90 6.66
C ILE A 44 -6.79 4.80 7.62
N GLU A 45 -6.40 4.84 8.90
CA GLU A 45 -7.02 5.70 9.92
C GLU A 45 -6.86 7.20 9.58
N HIS A 46 -5.71 7.59 9.02
CA HIS A 46 -5.46 8.95 8.50
C HIS A 46 -6.11 9.21 7.13
N GLY A 47 -6.74 8.20 6.52
CA GLY A 47 -7.49 8.35 5.28
C GLY A 47 -6.64 8.57 4.03
N VAL A 48 -5.33 8.28 4.05
CA VAL A 48 -4.44 8.45 2.88
C VAL A 48 -4.40 7.22 1.97
N ILE A 49 -4.79 6.05 2.49
CA ILE A 49 -5.02 4.82 1.71
C ILE A 49 -6.27 4.14 2.22
N GLU A 50 -6.85 3.25 1.42
CA GLU A 50 -8.00 2.45 1.82
C GLU A 50 -7.93 1.01 1.30
N LYS A 51 -8.72 0.13 1.91
CA LYS A 51 -8.89 -1.25 1.44
C LYS A 51 -9.83 -1.23 0.24
N ALA A 52 -9.38 -1.73 -0.90
CA ALA A 52 -10.13 -1.70 -2.15
C ALA A 52 -10.93 -2.97 -2.42
N GLY A 53 -10.62 -4.07 -1.72
CA GLY A 53 -11.28 -5.35 -1.92
C GLY A 53 -10.41 -6.53 -1.46
N ARG A 54 -10.83 -7.73 -1.86
CA ARG A 54 -10.05 -8.96 -1.68
C ARG A 54 -9.92 -9.67 -3.02
N ASP A 55 -8.69 -10.00 -3.38
CA ASP A 55 -8.36 -10.78 -4.57
C ASP A 55 -7.79 -12.14 -4.18
N SER A 56 -7.96 -13.15 -5.04
CA SER A 56 -7.25 -14.41 -4.91
C SER A 56 -5.82 -14.24 -5.44
N ARG A 57 -4.83 -14.27 -4.55
CA ARG A 57 -3.40 -14.12 -4.87
C ARG A 57 -2.60 -15.21 -4.20
N ARG A 58 -1.73 -15.86 -4.97
CA ARG A 58 -0.89 -16.96 -4.47
C ARG A 58 -1.72 -18.04 -3.74
N GLY A 59 -2.89 -18.36 -4.30
CA GLY A 59 -3.83 -19.36 -3.76
C GLY A 59 -4.59 -18.94 -2.49
N ARG A 60 -4.55 -17.67 -2.07
CA ARG A 60 -5.21 -17.17 -0.85
C ARG A 60 -5.91 -15.84 -1.10
N ALA A 61 -6.98 -15.57 -0.35
CA ALA A 61 -7.59 -14.25 -0.35
C ALA A 61 -6.63 -13.22 0.29
N ARG A 62 -6.39 -12.11 -0.43
CA ARG A 62 -5.53 -11.01 -0.02
C ARG A 62 -6.28 -9.69 -0.17
N THR A 63 -6.25 -8.88 0.89
CA THR A 63 -6.76 -7.51 0.84
C THR A 63 -5.83 -6.67 -0.01
N THR A 64 -6.39 -5.91 -0.95
CA THR A 64 -5.66 -4.95 -1.76
C THR A 64 -5.90 -3.53 -1.29
N PHE A 65 -4.94 -2.65 -1.58
CA PHE A 65 -4.95 -1.26 -1.14
C PHE A 65 -4.92 -0.30 -2.32
N ARG A 66 -5.59 0.85 -2.18
CA ARG A 66 -5.49 1.97 -3.12
C ARG A 66 -5.27 3.28 -2.38
N VAL A 67 -4.67 4.25 -3.05
CA VAL A 67 -4.52 5.62 -2.55
C VAL A 67 -5.86 6.35 -2.66
N THR A 68 -6.21 7.12 -1.64
CA THR A 68 -7.41 7.99 -1.62
C THR A 68 -7.08 9.35 -2.24
N GLU A 69 -8.08 10.19 -2.47
CA GLU A 69 -7.86 11.58 -2.91
C GLU A 69 -6.87 12.34 -2.01
N LEU A 70 -7.06 12.25 -0.69
CA LEU A 70 -6.13 12.84 0.28
C LEU A 70 -4.71 12.30 0.14
N GLY A 71 -4.55 10.99 -0.08
CA GLY A 71 -3.24 10.40 -0.30
C GLY A 71 -2.54 10.93 -1.55
N TYR A 72 -3.28 11.20 -2.63
CA TYR A 72 -2.74 11.84 -3.82
C TYR A 72 -2.27 13.28 -3.54
N GLU A 73 -3.00 14.03 -2.73
CA GLU A 73 -2.60 15.40 -2.32
C GLU A 73 -1.31 15.39 -1.51
N VAL A 74 -1.18 14.48 -0.54
CA VAL A 74 0.02 14.34 0.30
C VAL A 74 1.27 14.08 -0.55
N VAL A 75 1.17 13.22 -1.58
CA VAL A 75 2.30 12.94 -2.47
C VAL A 75 2.68 14.18 -3.29
N LYS A 76 1.70 14.93 -3.81
CA LYS A 76 1.95 16.15 -4.60
C LYS A 76 2.64 17.25 -3.81
N VAL A 77 2.37 17.38 -2.51
CA VAL A 77 3.00 18.39 -1.65
C VAL A 77 4.46 18.06 -1.34
N THR A 78 4.84 16.79 -1.44
CA THR A 78 6.17 16.30 -1.04
C THR A 78 7.16 16.22 -2.22
N THR A 79 6.69 16.41 -3.46
CA THR A 79 7.48 16.34 -4.70
C THR A 79 7.69 17.71 -5.30
#